data_AF-A0A3D2GZ48-F1
#
_entry.id   AF-A0A3D2GZ48-F1
#
_cell.length_a   1.000
_cell.length_b   1.000
_cell.length_c   1.000
_cell.angle_alpha   90.00
_cell.angle_beta   90.00
_cell.angle_gamma   90.00
#
_symmetry.space_group_name_H-M   'P 1'
#
loop_
_entity.id
_entity.type
_entity.pdbx_description
1 polymer ?
#
loop_
_entity_poly.entity_id
_entity_poly.type
_entity_poly.pdbx_seq_one_letter_code
_entity_poly.pdbx_strand_id
1 'polypeptide(L)' 'KTQSALLEVMEEQQVTVDGVTHPVPQPFIVLATQNPGEFVGTYPLPEAQM' A
#
# COMPACT_ATOMS: atom_id res chain seq x y z
N LYS A 1 -4.43 -5.62 -6.89
CA LYS A 1 -5.50 -5.40 -5.89
C LYS A 1 -4.92 -5.28 -4.48
N THR A 2 -4.21 -6.28 -3.94
CA THR A 2 -3.62 -6.19 -2.58
C THR A 2 -2.56 -5.10 -2.43
N GLN A 3 -1.74 -4.88 -3.47
CA GLN A 3 -0.75 -3.79 -3.47
C GLN A 3 -1.39 -2.39 -3.54
N SER A 4 -2.51 -2.26 -4.27
CA SER A 4 -3.25 -1.00 -4.39
C SER A 4 -3.82 -0.56 -3.04
N ALA A 5 -4.34 -1.51 -2.27
CA ALA A 5 -4.86 -1.24 -0.92
C ALA A 5 -3.75 -0.79 0.05
N LEU A 6 -2.52 -1.30 -0.09
CA LEU A 6 -1.39 -0.85 0.74
C LEU A 6 -1.03 0.62 0.45
N LEU A 7 -0.99 0.99 -0.83
CA LEU A 7 -0.69 2.36 -1.25
C LEU A 7 -1.79 3.34 -0.82
N GLU A 8 -3.04 2.93 -0.96
CA GLU A 8 -4.22 3.72 -0.55
C GLU A 8 -4.20 4.01 0.96
N VAL A 9 -3.86 3.04 1.79
CA VAL A 9 -3.72 3.23 3.25
C VAL A 9 -2.55 4.16 3.60
N MET A 10 -1.46 4.11 2.82
CA MET A 10 -0.32 5.02 3.01
C MET A 10 -0.65 6.47 2.63
N GLU A 11 -1.44 6.69 1.58
CA GLU A 11 -1.86 8.04 1.14
C GLU A 11 -2.96 8.62 2.03
N GLU A 12 -4.00 7.83 2.32
CA GLU A 12 -5.18 8.33 3.04
C GLU A 12 -5.05 8.24 4.58
N GLN A 13 -4.08 7.49 5.11
CA GLN A 13 -3.91 7.23 6.55
C GLN A 13 -5.16 6.66 7.24
N GLN A 14 -6.01 5.98 6.48
CA GLN A 14 -7.23 5.33 6.93
C GLN A 14 -7.49 4.08 6.10
N VAL A 15 -8.32 3.17 6.62
CA VAL A 15 -8.79 2.00 5.89
C VAL A 15 -10.29 1.86 6.08
N THR A 16 -11.01 1.50 5.01
CA THR A 16 -12.46 1.22 5.10
C THR A 16 -12.73 -0.27 4.93
N VAL A 17 -13.38 -0.87 5.92
CA VAL A 17 -13.78 -2.29 5.91
C VAL A 17 -15.26 -2.37 6.23
N ASP A 18 -16.02 -3.07 5.39
CA ASP A 18 -17.48 -3.24 5.53
C ASP A 18 -18.24 -1.91 5.74
N GLY A 19 -17.78 -0.84 5.08
CA GLY A 19 -18.37 0.50 5.15
C GLY A 19 -17.99 1.32 6.39
N VAL A 20 -17.11 0.79 7.26
CA VAL A 20 -16.59 1.50 8.44
C VAL A 20 -15.16 1.93 8.20
N THR A 21 -14.89 3.22 8.38
CA THR A 21 -13.55 3.80 8.23
C THR A 21 -12.80 3.79 9.56
N HIS A 22 -11.58 3.26 9.54
CA HIS A 22 -10.67 3.16 10.67
C HIS A 22 -9.41 4.00 10.40
N PRO A 23 -9.03 4.93 11.30
CA PRO A 23 -7.78 5.67 11.16
C PRO A 23 -6.59 4.76 11.43
N VAL A 24 -5.48 5.02 10.74
CA VAL A 24 -4.23 4.30 10.94
C VAL A 24 -3.52 4.83 12.21
N PRO A 25 -2.93 3.95 13.04
CA PRO A 25 -2.20 4.36 14.24
C PRO A 25 -0.98 5.24 13.93
N GLN A 26 -0.66 6.20 14.80
CA GLN A 26 0.54 7.04 14.66
C GLN A 26 1.62 6.65 15.71
N PRO A 27 2.87 6.37 15.28
CA PRO A 27 3.37 6.39 13.91
C PRO A 27 2.97 5.15 13.10
N PHE A 28 2.82 5.33 11.78
CA PHE A 28 2.65 4.24 10.83
C PHE A 28 3.83 4.19 9.88
N ILE A 29 4.47 3.03 9.77
CA ILE A 29 5.65 2.84 8.93
C ILE A 29 5.46 1.55 8.14
N VAL A 30 5.66 1.63 6.83
CA VAL A 30 5.66 0.47 5.93
C VAL A 30 7.10 0.21 5.48
N LEU A 31 7.56 -1.03 5.69
CA LEU A 31 8.83 -1.51 5.17
C LEU A 31 8.55 -2.63 4.17
N ALA A 32 8.72 -2.34 2.88
CA ALA A 32 8.51 -3.30 1.80
C ALA A 32 9.85 -3.71 1.18
N THR A 33 10.03 -5.01 0.95
CA THR A 33 11.16 -5.58 0.19
C THR A 33 10.65 -6.14 -1.12
N GLN A 34 11.34 -5.88 -2.24
CA GLN A 34 11.02 -6.49 -3.53
C GLN A 34 12.06 -7.56 -3.87
N ASN A 35 11.60 -8.80 -4.12
CA ASN A 35 12.45 -9.87 -4.65
C ASN A 35 12.50 -9.77 -6.18
N PRO A 36 13.67 -9.57 -6.80
CA PRO A 36 13.78 -9.32 -8.25
C PRO A 36 13.54 -10.56 -9.14
N GLY A 37 13.34 -11.74 -8.56
CA GLY A 37 13.25 -13.02 -9.29
C GLY A 37 11.85 -13.44 -9.75
N GLU A 38 10.78 -12.86 -9.19
CA GLU A 38 9.39 -13.29 -9.47
C GLU A 38 8.56 -12.14 -10.06
N PHE A 39 8.75 -11.87 -11.35
CA PHE A 39 7.88 -10.96 -12.10
C PHE A 39 6.55 -11.63 -12.51
N VAL A 40 5.89 -12.33 -11.59
CA VAL A 40 4.53 -12.83 -11.81
C VAL A 40 3.55 -11.83 -11.18
N GLY A 41 3.24 -10.77 -11.93
CA GLY A 41 2.12 -9.86 -11.60
C GLY A 41 2.46 -8.61 -10.78
N THR A 42 3.73 -8.21 -10.68
CA THR A 42 4.11 -6.89 -10.14
C THR A 42 3.97 -5.82 -11.22
N TYR A 43 2.94 -4.99 -11.11
CA TYR A 43 2.90 -3.71 -11.80
C TYR A 43 3.99 -2.83 -11.18
N PRO A 44 4.85 -2.17 -11.99
CA PRO A 44 5.83 -1.26 -11.45
C PRO A 44 5.13 -0.18 -10.63
N LEU A 45 5.73 0.20 -9.49
CA LEU A 45 5.30 1.36 -8.72
C LEU A 45 5.19 2.55 -9.67
N PRO A 46 4.06 3.30 -9.68
CA PRO A 46 3.92 4.46 -10.55
C PRO A 46 5.07 5.43 -10.33
N GLU A 47 5.66 5.94 -11.40
CA GLU A 47 6.79 6.89 -11.40
C GLU A 47 6.47 8.24 -10.71
N ALA A 48 5.25 8.42 -10.17
CA ALA A 48 4.80 9.64 -9.50
C ALA A 48 5.50 9.92 -8.14
N GLN A 49 6.44 9.07 -7.71
CA GLN A 49 7.15 9.21 -6.43
C GLN A 49 8.66 8.92 -6.52
N MET A 50 9.32 9.32 -7.62
CA MET A 50 10.78 9.56 -7.60
C MET A 50 11.10 11.02 -7.29
#